data_AF-A0A8B8FQD5-F1
#
_entry.id   AF-A0A8B8FQD5-F1
#
_cell.length_a   1.000
_cell.length_b   1.000
_cell.length_c   1.000
_cell.angle_alpha   90.00
_cell.angle_beta   90.00
_cell.angle_gamma   90.00
#
_symmetry.space_group_name_H-M   'P 1'
#
loop_
_entity.id
_entity.type
_entity.pdbx_description
1 polymer ?
#
loop_
_entity_poly.entity_id
_entity_poly.type
_entity_poly.pdbx_seq_one_letter_code
_entity_poly.pdbx_strand_id
1 'polypeptide(L)'
;MHEFNEWKSEVEENILCVYVLSARRTNCQNKKIMYLDCCQTSIFGSTLDIRNVKCQTKNIGSTCSSSMKVVTEKNGTIVVDFCITHFGHDVNLDRYYFTPEQDLQYLQNFYKL
;
A
#
# COMPACT_ATOMS: atom_id res chain seq x y z
N MET A 1 14.81 -9.80 2.96
CA MET A 1 13.90 -8.79 3.56
C MET A 1 14.37 -7.37 3.28
N HIS A 2 15.66 -7.06 3.43
CA HIS A 2 16.20 -5.75 3.05
C HIS A 2 15.98 -5.43 1.56
N GLU A 3 16.41 -6.31 0.66
CA GLU A 3 16.18 -6.19 -0.79
C GLU A 3 14.70 -6.02 -1.16
N PHE A 4 13.81 -6.74 -0.46
CA PHE A 4 12.36 -6.61 -0.66
C PHE A 4 11.87 -5.21 -0.27
N ASN A 5 12.38 -4.62 0.82
CA ASN A 5 11.98 -3.29 1.25
C ASN A 5 12.47 -2.22 0.27
N GLU A 6 13.69 -2.35 -0.26
CA GLU A 6 14.23 -1.43 -1.28
C GLU A 6 13.40 -1.49 -2.57
N TRP A 7 13.18 -2.71 -3.09
CA TRP A 7 12.33 -2.92 -4.26
C TRP A 7 10.91 -2.39 -4.04
N LYS A 8 10.33 -2.62 -2.85
CA LYS A 8 9.01 -2.13 -2.49
C LYS A 8 8.98 -0.60 -2.52
N SER A 9 9.99 0.07 -1.95
CA SER A 9 10.09 1.54 -1.97
C SER A 9 10.15 2.09 -3.40
N GLU A 10 10.95 1.47 -4.28
CA GLU A 10 11.00 1.87 -5.70
C GLU A 10 9.63 1.72 -6.38
N VAL A 11 8.91 0.62 -6.12
CA VAL A 11 7.56 0.43 -6.65
C VAL A 11 6.62 1.51 -6.14
N GLU A 12 6.63 1.79 -4.84
CA GLU A 12 5.78 2.79 -4.18
C GLU A 12 6.01 4.21 -4.71
N GLU A 13 7.28 4.58 -4.96
CA GLU A 13 7.65 5.86 -5.57
C GLU A 13 7.13 5.98 -7.01
N ASN A 14 7.27 4.92 -7.81
CA ASN A 14 6.82 4.92 -9.20
C ASN A 14 5.29 5.04 -9.35
N ILE A 15 4.54 4.46 -8.40
CA ILE A 15 3.08 4.41 -8.45
C ILE A 15 2.42 5.47 -7.55
N LEU A 16 3.23 6.20 -6.77
CA LEU A 16 2.81 7.23 -5.82
C LEU A 16 1.78 6.71 -4.80
N CYS A 17 2.03 5.51 -4.26
CA CYS A 17 1.17 4.88 -3.27
C CYS A 17 1.99 4.08 -2.27
N VAL A 18 1.58 4.09 -1.00
CA VAL A 18 2.17 3.26 0.06
C VAL A 18 1.33 2.00 0.29
N TYR A 19 1.95 0.83 0.25
CA TYR A 19 1.37 -0.43 0.67
C TYR A 19 1.64 -0.70 2.14
N VAL A 20 0.56 -0.94 2.88
CA VAL A 20 0.51 -1.12 4.32
C VAL A 20 0.05 -2.52 4.65
N LEU A 21 0.60 -3.09 5.72
CA LEU A 21 0.27 -4.45 6.14
C LEU A 21 -1.21 -4.57 6.51
N SER A 22 -1.95 -5.41 5.80
CA SER A 22 -3.35 -5.70 6.07
C SER A 22 -3.56 -7.03 6.79
N ALA A 23 -2.76 -8.05 6.45
CA ALA A 23 -2.85 -9.35 7.11
C ALA A 23 -1.54 -10.13 7.08
N ARG A 24 -1.36 -11.02 8.06
CA ARG A 24 -0.31 -12.04 8.08
C ARG A 24 -0.95 -13.41 8.21
N ARG A 25 -0.45 -14.38 7.45
CA ARG A 25 -0.88 -15.79 7.52
C ARG A 25 0.30 -16.72 7.39
N THR A 26 0.11 -17.94 7.83
CA THR A 26 1.01 -19.06 7.57
C THR A 26 0.20 -20.13 6.86
N ASN A 27 0.67 -20.66 5.73
CA ASN A 27 -0.03 -21.73 5.05
C ASN A 27 0.29 -23.11 5.67
N CYS A 28 -0.40 -24.15 5.22
CA CYS A 28 -0.18 -25.55 5.65
C CYS A 28 1.24 -26.08 5.36
N GLN A 29 2.01 -25.41 4.51
CA GLN A 29 3.40 -25.74 4.20
C GLN A 29 4.41 -24.92 5.03
N ASN A 30 3.96 -24.21 6.08
CA ASN A 30 4.77 -23.29 6.91
C ASN A 30 5.38 -22.11 6.13
N LYS A 31 4.81 -21.73 4.99
CA LYS A 31 5.21 -20.50 4.28
C LYS A 31 4.57 -19.30 4.95
N LYS A 32 5.36 -18.24 5.18
CA LYS A 32 4.86 -16.99 5.74
C LYS A 32 4.28 -16.15 4.60
N ILE A 33 3.06 -15.67 4.77
CA ILE A 33 2.35 -14.85 3.79
C ILE A 33 2.00 -13.52 4.45
N MET A 34 2.35 -12.43 3.80
CA MET A 34 1.94 -11.08 4.17
C MET A 34 1.10 -10.51 3.05
N TYR A 35 -0.04 -9.93 3.40
CA TYR A 35 -0.87 -9.15 2.50
C TYR A 35 -0.66 -7.68 2.85
N LEU A 36 -0.35 -6.89 1.84
CA LEU A 36 -0.22 -5.45 1.93
C LEU A 36 -1.26 -4.84 1.00
N ASP A 37 -2.04 -3.90 1.49
CA ASP A 37 -3.03 -3.20 0.68
C ASP A 37 -2.62 -1.73 0.54
N CYS A 38 -3.09 -1.04 -0.49
CA CYS A 38 -2.89 0.40 -0.63
C CYS A 38 -3.33 1.14 0.64
N CYS A 39 -2.60 2.16 1.07
CA CYS A 39 -2.92 2.95 2.26
C CYS A 39 -4.28 3.67 2.18
N GLN A 40 -4.82 3.84 0.97
CA GLN A 40 -6.13 4.44 0.72
C GLN A 40 -7.28 3.42 0.69
N THR A 41 -6.99 2.12 0.78
CA THR A 41 -7.96 1.00 0.72
C THR A 41 -9.05 1.07 1.80
N SER A 42 -8.76 1.76 2.89
CA SER A 42 -9.72 2.13 3.91
C SER A 42 -9.10 3.25 4.72
N ILE A 43 -9.85 4.32 4.95
CA ILE A 43 -9.62 5.26 6.04
C ILE A 43 -9.12 4.46 7.26
N PHE A 44 -7.83 4.53 7.56
CA PHE A 44 -7.34 4.24 8.90
C PHE A 44 -8.14 5.18 9.80
N GLY A 45 -9.00 4.63 10.65
CA GLY A 45 -9.97 5.38 11.43
C GLY A 45 -9.28 6.43 12.30
N SER A 46 -9.18 7.65 11.81
CA SER A 46 -8.82 8.83 12.59
C SER A 46 -9.61 10.03 12.10
N THR A 47 -10.93 9.98 12.30
CA THR A 47 -11.70 11.21 12.48
C THR A 47 -12.31 11.15 13.86
N LEU A 48 -11.67 11.91 14.75
CA LEU A 48 -12.25 12.63 15.88
C LEU A 48 -13.78 12.48 15.98
N ASP A 49 -14.22 11.86 17.08
CA ASP A 49 -15.51 12.09 17.74
C ASP A 49 -16.73 12.29 16.83
N ILE A 50 -17.19 11.24 16.14
CA ILE A 50 -18.59 11.15 15.72
C ILE A 50 -19.14 9.78 16.12
N ARG A 51 -19.93 9.80 17.18
CA ARG A 51 -20.73 8.69 17.72
C ARG A 51 -21.44 7.94 16.57
N ASN A 52 -21.33 6.61 16.61
CA ASN A 52 -22.27 5.68 15.97
C ASN A 52 -22.52 5.88 14.46
N VAL A 53 -21.51 5.67 13.61
CA VAL A 53 -21.80 5.25 12.23
C VAL A 53 -21.75 3.73 12.20
N LYS A 54 -22.93 3.13 12.05
CA LYS A 54 -23.13 1.68 11.85
C LYS A 54 -22.04 1.14 10.94
N CYS A 55 -21.43 0.02 11.34
CA CYS A 55 -20.56 -0.83 10.56
C CYS A 55 -20.94 -0.73 9.07
N GLN A 56 -20.25 0.14 8.33
CA GLN A 56 -20.48 0.27 6.89
C GLN A 56 -19.93 -1.03 6.33
N THR A 57 -20.84 -1.96 6.05
CA THR A 57 -20.60 -3.08 5.17
C THR A 57 -19.82 -2.57 3.99
N LYS A 58 -18.64 -3.16 3.73
CA LYS A 58 -17.73 -2.84 2.63
C LYS A 58 -18.54 -2.45 1.39
N ASN A 59 -18.69 -1.15 1.15
CA ASN A 59 -19.47 -0.69 0.01
C ASN A 59 -18.67 -1.12 -1.22
N ILE A 60 -19.29 -1.96 -2.05
CA ILE A 60 -18.79 -2.32 -3.38
C ILE A 60 -18.54 -0.99 -4.11
N GLY A 61 -17.28 -0.56 -4.19
CA GLY A 61 -16.88 0.70 -4.84
C GLY A 61 -15.94 1.63 -4.05
N SER A 62 -15.69 1.41 -2.75
CA SER A 62 -14.83 2.30 -1.94
C SER A 62 -13.52 1.67 -1.45
N THR A 63 -13.21 0.46 -1.89
CA THR A 63 -12.02 -0.29 -1.47
C THR A 63 -11.04 -0.35 -2.64
N CYS A 64 -9.82 0.13 -2.42
CA CYS A 64 -8.76 0.03 -3.41
C CYS A 64 -8.48 -1.43 -3.79
N SER A 65 -8.36 -1.69 -5.09
CA SER A 65 -7.94 -2.98 -5.64
C SER A 65 -6.42 -3.23 -5.58
N SER A 66 -5.64 -2.18 -5.37
CA SER A 66 -4.18 -2.22 -5.38
C SER A 66 -3.67 -2.92 -4.12
N SER A 67 -2.96 -4.03 -4.31
CA SER A 67 -2.50 -4.89 -3.22
C SER A 67 -1.27 -5.71 -3.61
N MET A 68 -0.51 -6.14 -2.60
CA MET A 68 0.64 -7.03 -2.71
C MET A 68 0.44 -8.25 -1.80
N LYS A 69 0.77 -9.41 -2.32
CA LYS A 69 0.88 -10.66 -1.59
C LYS A 69 2.34 -11.09 -1.61
N VAL A 70 2.95 -11.07 -0.45
CA VAL A 70 4.36 -11.41 -0.23
C VAL A 70 4.41 -12.79 0.40
N VAL A 71 5.06 -13.73 -0.27
CA VAL A 71 5.26 -15.10 0.22
C VAL A 71 6.74 -15.29 0.50
N THR A 72 7.07 -15.60 1.76
CA THR A 72 8.42 -16.02 2.16
C THR A 72 8.47 -17.54 2.20
N GLU A 73 9.26 -18.09 1.29
CA GLU A 73 9.57 -19.51 1.19
C GLU A 73 10.54 -19.96 2.30
N LYS A 74 10.60 -21.27 2.57
CA LYS A 74 11.49 -21.82 3.62
C LYS A 74 12.97 -21.59 3.36
N ASN A 75 13.36 -21.51 2.09
CA ASN A 75 14.72 -21.24 1.64
C ASN A 75 15.10 -19.74 1.72
N GLY A 76 14.18 -18.88 2.19
CA GLY A 76 14.39 -17.43 2.26
C GLY A 76 14.05 -16.67 0.98
N THR A 77 13.65 -17.35 -0.09
CA THR A 77 13.16 -16.70 -1.31
C THR A 77 11.87 -15.93 -1.01
N ILE A 78 11.78 -14.70 -1.51
CA ILE A 78 10.59 -13.86 -1.42
C ILE A 78 9.95 -13.82 -2.79
N VAL A 79 8.68 -14.22 -2.88
CA VAL A 79 7.86 -14.13 -4.10
C VAL A 79 6.77 -13.11 -3.85
N VAL A 80 6.61 -12.17 -4.76
CA VAL A 80 5.61 -11.10 -4.64
C VAL A 80 4.64 -11.18 -5.82
N ASP A 81 3.37 -11.43 -5.52
CA ASP A 81 2.26 -11.24 -6.47
C ASP A 81 1.63 -9.88 -6.16
N PHE A 82 1.54 -8.96 -7.12
CA PHE A 82 0.97 -7.64 -6.85
C PHE A 82 0.13 -7.08 -8.01
N CYS A 83 -0.85 -6.26 -7.64
CA CYS A 83 -1.70 -5.50 -8.56
C CYS A 83 -1.45 -4.02 -8.32
N ILE A 84 -0.92 -3.33 -9.34
CA ILE A 84 -0.62 -1.90 -9.28
C ILE A 84 -1.87 -1.05 -9.50
N THR A 85 -2.87 -1.59 -10.20
CA THR A 85 -4.01 -0.80 -10.66
C THR A 85 -4.92 -0.42 -9.49
N HIS A 86 -5.12 0.89 -9.33
CA HIS A 86 -6.02 1.48 -8.35
C HIS A 86 -7.42 1.64 -8.95
N PHE A 87 -8.41 1.02 -8.30
CA PHE A 87 -9.83 1.27 -8.53
C PHE A 87 -10.45 1.73 -7.21
N GLY A 88 -11.35 2.72 -7.24
CA GLY A 88 -12.05 3.21 -6.05
C GLY A 88 -11.41 4.43 -5.36
N HIS A 89 -10.23 4.87 -5.81
CA HIS A 89 -9.69 6.20 -5.52
C HIS A 89 -8.69 6.60 -6.60
N ASP A 90 -8.52 7.91 -6.78
CA ASP A 90 -7.40 8.45 -7.56
C ASP A 90 -6.13 8.50 -6.71
N VAL A 91 -4.98 8.58 -7.36
CA VAL A 91 -3.69 8.79 -6.70
C VAL A 91 -3.71 10.17 -6.03
N ASN A 92 -4.04 10.18 -4.74
CA ASN A 92 -4.05 11.39 -3.94
C ASN A 92 -2.68 11.63 -3.29
N LEU A 93 -1.97 12.64 -3.81
CA LEU A 93 -0.63 13.06 -3.36
C LEU A 93 -0.62 13.68 -1.96
N ASP A 94 -1.74 14.24 -1.49
CA ASP A 94 -1.82 14.90 -0.17
C ASP A 94 -1.63 13.92 1.01
N ARG A 95 -1.72 12.62 0.73
CA ARG A 95 -1.56 11.53 1.70
C ARG A 95 -0.29 10.72 1.47
N TYR A 96 0.49 11.07 0.45
CA TYR A 96 1.83 10.52 0.26
C TYR A 96 2.81 11.40 1.03
N TYR A 97 3.36 10.87 2.11
CA TYR A 97 4.39 11.57 2.87
C TYR A 97 5.69 11.50 2.08
N PHE A 98 5.93 12.48 1.22
CA PHE A 98 7.25 12.68 0.64
C PHE A 98 8.25 13.05 1.75
N THR A 99 9.48 12.55 1.64
CA THR A 99 10.58 13.24 2.30
C THR A 99 10.81 14.59 1.60
N PRO A 100 11.38 15.61 2.27
CA PRO A 100 11.67 16.90 1.65
C PRO A 100 12.48 16.80 0.34
N GLU A 101 13.31 15.75 0.20
CA GLU A 101 14.10 15.48 -1.01
C GLU A 101 13.22 14.95 -2.16
N GLN A 102 12.29 14.03 -1.86
CA GLN A 102 11.35 13.49 -2.85
C GLN A 102 10.35 14.56 -3.33
N ASP A 103 9.92 15.45 -2.43
CA ASP A 103 9.11 16.63 -2.78
C ASP A 103 9.83 17.53 -3.80
N LEU A 104 11.12 17.81 -3.56
CA LEU A 104 11.92 18.67 -4.43
C LEU A 104 12.14 18.06 -5.81
N GLN A 105 12.44 16.75 -5.86
CA GLN A 105 12.67 16.04 -7.12
C GLN A 105 11.38 15.92 -7.95
N TYR A 106 10.24 15.73 -7.30
CA TYR A 106 8.94 15.75 -7.98
C TYR A 106 8.59 17.13 -8.52
N LEU A 107 8.78 18.19 -7.73
CA LEU A 107 8.53 19.56 -8.20
C LEU A 107 9.40 19.92 -9.42
N GLN A 108 10.66 19.49 -9.43
CA GLN A 108 11.55 19.67 -10.59
C GLN A 108 11.03 18.91 -11.83
N ASN A 109 10.59 17.66 -11.67
CA ASN A 109 10.08 16.84 -12.77
C ASN A 109 8.71 17.32 -13.30
N PHE A 110 7.82 17.81 -12.43
CA PHE A 110 6.47 18.23 -12.80
C PHE A 110 6.44 19.64 -13.41
N TYR A 111 7.26 20.56 -12.89
CA TYR A 111 7.34 21.93 -13.42
C TYR A 111 8.38 22.13 -14.53
N LYS A 112 9.15 21.11 -14.90
CA LYS A 112 10.25 21.18 -15.90
C LYS A 112 11.13 22.43 -15.71
N LEU A 113 11.65 22.62 -14.49
CA LEU A 113 12.68 23.63 -14.20
C LEU A 113 14.07 23.10 -14.57
#